data_AF-A0A7Y4WKB3-F1
#
_entry.id   AF-A0A7Y4WKB3-F1
#
_cell.length_a   1.000
_cell.length_b   1.000
_cell.length_c   1.000
_cell.angle_alpha   90.00
_cell.angle_beta   90.00
_cell.angle_gamma   90.00
#
_symmetry.space_group_name_H-M   'P 1'
#
loop_
_entity.id
_entity.type
_entity.pdbx_description
1 polymer ?
#
loop_
_entity_poly.entity_id
_entity_poly.type
_entity_poly.pdbx_seq_one_letter_code
_entity_poly.pdbx_strand_id
1 'polypeptide(L)'
;MIRVSEAAPWDAGLYPEPARAAPWSAERPAHLAFATLWCTGGDPERDSLVRVQALRQAADGRWDSFAAFCRSERAPSDTLAAEHVGARLAREFGLSAADLDGAPEAARALEQLHAFLDGRTVITAARHQARNGWRARAGAPALAVLDLAEIAALCL
;
A
#
# COMPACT_ATOMS: atom_id res chain seq x y z
N MET A 1 3.02 5.88 19.67
CA MET A 1 2.66 5.10 20.87
C MET A 1 1.20 5.38 21.14
N ILE A 2 0.31 4.45 20.77
CA ILE A 2 -1.12 4.59 21.08
C ILE A 2 -1.23 4.31 22.58
N ARG A 3 -1.61 5.32 23.37
CA ARG A 3 -1.99 5.09 24.76
C ARG A 3 -3.32 4.35 24.71
N VAL A 4 -3.31 3.06 25.07
CA VAL A 4 -4.54 2.38 25.47
C VAL A 4 -5.04 3.19 26.66
N SER A 5 -6.21 3.82 26.54
CA SER A 5 -6.73 4.68 27.60
C SER A 5 -6.85 3.86 28.87
N GLU A 6 -6.33 4.38 29.98
CA GLU A 6 -6.73 3.91 31.30
C GLU A 6 -8.27 3.96 31.34
N ALA A 7 -8.87 2.85 31.76
CA ALA A 7 -10.32 2.65 31.76
C ALA A 7 -11.03 3.88 32.32
N ALA A 8 -12.04 4.36 31.60
CA ALA A 8 -12.74 5.56 32.03
C ALA A 8 -13.47 5.26 33.34
N PRO A 9 -13.66 6.26 34.23
CA PRO A 9 -14.23 6.03 35.56
C PRO A 9 -15.67 5.45 35.54
N TRP A 10 -16.35 5.48 34.39
CA TRP A 10 -17.67 4.85 34.19
C TRP A 10 -17.64 3.39 33.72
N ASP A 11 -16.46 2.82 33.42
CA ASP A 11 -16.30 1.39 33.06
C ASP A 11 -16.32 0.47 34.30
N ALA A 12 -16.30 1.06 35.51
CA ALA A 12 -16.38 0.34 36.77
C ALA A 12 -17.74 -0.37 36.92
N GLY A 13 -17.79 -1.65 36.55
CA GLY A 13 -18.94 -2.54 36.76
C GLY A 13 -19.66 -3.01 35.49
N LEU A 14 -19.30 -2.51 34.30
CA LEU A 14 -19.89 -2.99 33.04
C LEU A 14 -19.29 -4.34 32.58
N TYR A 15 -18.06 -4.63 32.99
CA TYR A 15 -17.37 -5.89 32.73
C TYR A 15 -16.84 -6.45 34.06
N PRO A 16 -17.61 -7.32 34.76
CA PRO A 16 -17.21 -7.86 36.07
C PRO A 16 -16.01 -8.81 35.98
N GLU A 17 -15.73 -9.33 34.79
CA GLU A 17 -14.56 -10.14 34.49
C GLU A 17 -13.39 -9.21 34.14
N PRO A 18 -12.17 -9.42 34.69
CA PRO A 18 -10.99 -8.70 34.22
C PRO A 18 -10.85 -8.89 32.72
N ALA A 19 -10.58 -7.80 31.99
CA ALA A 19 -10.30 -7.88 30.55
C ALA A 19 -9.25 -8.97 30.33
N ARG A 20 -9.63 -10.03 29.60
CA ARG A 20 -8.70 -11.12 29.29
C ARG A 20 -7.44 -10.49 28.71
N ALA A 21 -6.27 -10.90 29.20
CA ALA A 21 -5.02 -10.52 28.59
C ALA A 21 -5.14 -10.82 27.09
N ALA A 22 -5.11 -9.77 26.29
CA ALA A 22 -5.37 -9.94 24.88
C ALA A 22 -4.30 -10.88 24.31
N PRO A 23 -4.67 -11.85 23.45
CA PRO A 23 -3.73 -12.85 22.96
C PRO A 23 -2.65 -12.26 22.03
N TRP A 24 -2.68 -10.96 21.77
CA TRP A 24 -1.72 -10.27 20.91
C TRP A 24 -0.58 -9.63 21.72
N SER A 25 0.62 -9.74 21.17
CA SER A 25 1.80 -9.08 21.73
C SER A 25 1.74 -7.56 21.50
N ALA A 26 2.18 -6.80 22.49
CA ALA A 26 2.46 -5.36 22.33
C ALA A 26 3.81 -5.12 21.65
N GLU A 27 4.63 -6.17 21.45
CA GLU A 27 5.86 -6.08 20.70
C GLU A 27 5.56 -5.73 19.25
N ARG A 28 6.18 -4.64 18.79
CA ARG A 28 6.03 -4.20 17.42
C ARG A 28 6.67 -5.23 16.50
N PRO A 29 5.97 -5.73 15.47
CA PRO A 29 6.58 -6.62 14.51
C PRO A 29 7.80 -5.93 13.89
N ALA A 30 8.95 -6.60 13.96
CA ALA A 30 10.13 -6.17 13.21
C ALA A 30 9.83 -6.28 11.71
N HIS A 31 10.47 -5.44 10.89
CA HIS A 31 10.41 -5.54 9.43
C HIS A 31 9.03 -5.27 8.80
N LEU A 32 8.31 -4.26 9.30
CA LEU A 32 7.10 -3.76 8.66
C LEU A 32 7.41 -2.69 7.60
N ALA A 33 6.64 -2.73 6.53
CA ALA A 33 6.55 -1.67 5.53
C ALA A 33 5.08 -1.38 5.22
N PHE A 34 4.80 -0.16 4.78
CA PHE A 34 3.54 0.23 4.18
C PHE A 34 3.76 0.43 2.70
N ALA A 35 2.87 -0.07 1.85
CA ALA A 35 2.91 0.24 0.44
C ALA A 35 1.51 0.40 -0.14
N THR A 36 1.43 1.25 -1.14
CA THR A 36 0.21 1.49 -1.90
C THR A 36 0.56 1.67 -3.36
N LEU A 37 -0.32 1.12 -4.20
CA LEU A 37 -0.24 1.18 -5.65
C LEU A 37 -1.41 2.01 -6.14
N TRP A 38 -1.17 2.85 -7.12
CA TRP A 38 -2.23 3.51 -7.85
C TRP A 38 -2.22 3.03 -9.28
N CYS A 39 -3.39 2.61 -9.72
CA CYS A 39 -3.64 2.17 -11.07
C CYS A 39 -4.72 3.05 -11.70
N THR A 40 -4.80 3.03 -13.03
CA THR A 40 -5.88 3.71 -13.77
C THR A 40 -7.28 3.16 -13.44
N GLY A 41 -7.36 1.98 -12.82
CA GLY A 41 -8.58 1.31 -12.40
C GLY A 41 -8.29 0.03 -11.59
N GLY A 42 -9.27 -0.88 -11.50
CA GLY A 42 -9.19 -2.09 -10.67
C GLY A 42 -8.91 -3.40 -11.42
N ASP A 43 -8.92 -3.39 -12.75
CA ASP A 43 -8.74 -4.55 -13.61
C ASP A 43 -7.26 -4.66 -14.06
N PRO A 44 -6.47 -5.62 -13.57
CA PRO A 44 -5.05 -5.73 -13.93
C PRO A 44 -4.81 -6.05 -15.43
N GLU A 45 -5.81 -6.59 -16.14
CA GLU A 45 -5.69 -6.88 -17.57
C GLU A 45 -5.91 -5.66 -18.45
N ARG A 46 -6.52 -4.59 -17.92
CA ARG A 46 -6.85 -3.37 -18.66
C ARG A 46 -6.15 -2.14 -18.10
N ASP A 47 -6.02 -2.07 -16.79
CA ASP A 47 -5.48 -0.94 -16.07
C ASP A 47 -3.96 -0.99 -15.93
N SER A 48 -3.36 0.19 -15.94
CA SER A 48 -1.92 0.36 -15.80
C SER A 48 -1.56 0.95 -14.44
N LEU A 49 -0.45 0.52 -13.88
CA LEU A 49 0.17 1.12 -12.71
C LEU A 49 0.69 2.52 -13.09
N VAL A 50 0.37 3.53 -12.29
CA VAL A 50 0.76 4.93 -12.54
C VAL A 50 1.66 5.49 -11.44
N ARG A 51 1.55 4.96 -10.22
CA ARG A 51 2.36 5.38 -9.08
C ARG A 51 2.52 4.24 -8.10
N VAL A 52 3.68 4.23 -7.46
CA VAL A 52 3.97 3.42 -6.29
C VAL A 52 4.47 4.32 -5.17
N GLN A 53 4.08 4.01 -3.94
CA GLN A 53 4.65 4.62 -2.75
C GLN A 53 4.80 3.58 -1.66
N ALA A 54 5.89 3.70 -0.92
CA ALA A 54 6.14 2.88 0.25
C ALA A 54 6.85 3.65 1.35
N LEU A 55 6.61 3.19 2.56
CA LEU A 55 7.32 3.58 3.76
C LEU A 55 7.85 2.32 4.42
N ARG A 56 9.10 2.34 4.88
CA ARG A 56 9.65 1.25 5.68
C ARG A 56 10.37 1.80 6.87
N GLN A 57 10.41 1.04 7.96
CA GLN A 57 11.23 1.40 9.09
C GLN A 57 12.67 0.88 8.89
N ALA A 58 13.64 1.78 9.04
CA ALA A 58 15.06 1.46 9.09
C ALA A 58 15.44 0.85 10.46
N ALA A 59 16.62 0.25 10.55
CA ALA A 59 17.10 -0.41 11.76
C ALA A 59 17.27 0.55 12.95
N ASP A 60 17.54 1.83 12.68
CA ASP A 60 17.64 2.90 13.68
C ASP A 60 16.26 3.45 14.12
N GLY A 61 15.17 2.88 13.60
CA GLY A 61 13.81 3.29 13.91
C GLY A 61 13.27 4.44 13.05
N ARG A 62 14.08 5.09 12.20
CA ARG A 62 13.61 6.12 11.27
C ARG A 62 12.76 5.52 10.15
N TRP A 63 11.98 6.38 9.51
CA TRP A 63 11.17 6.01 8.35
C TRP A 63 11.87 6.46 7.06
N ASP A 64 12.12 5.50 6.18
CA ASP A 64 12.52 5.78 4.80
C ASP A 64 11.28 5.79 3.92
N SER A 65 11.31 6.59 2.85
CA SER A 65 10.26 6.66 1.85
C SER A 65 10.76 6.30 0.46
N PHE A 66 9.88 5.68 -0.32
CA PHE A 66 10.05 5.44 -1.73
C PHE A 66 8.80 5.88 -2.47
N ALA A 67 8.99 6.59 -3.57
CA ALA A 67 7.92 6.98 -4.46
C ALA A 67 8.44 6.97 -5.90
N ALA A 68 7.66 6.40 -6.81
CA ALA A 68 7.96 6.47 -8.23
C ALA A 68 6.66 6.59 -9.03
N PHE A 69 6.72 7.36 -10.10
CA PHE A 69 5.71 7.32 -11.16
C PHE A 69 6.06 6.23 -12.16
N CYS A 70 5.06 5.75 -12.87
CA CYS A 70 5.20 4.74 -13.89
C CYS A 70 4.62 5.28 -15.19
N ARG A 71 5.34 5.11 -16.29
CA ARG A 71 4.73 5.33 -17.60
C ARG A 71 3.66 4.26 -17.85
N SER A 72 2.51 4.67 -18.38
CA SER A 72 1.48 3.71 -18.79
C SER A 72 1.96 2.92 -20.00
N GLU A 73 2.00 1.60 -19.90
CA GLU A 73 2.34 0.70 -21.03
C GLU A 73 1.17 0.58 -22.01
N ARG A 74 -0.05 0.90 -21.56
CA ARG A 74 -1.29 0.85 -22.34
C ARG A 74 -1.87 2.26 -22.40
N ALA A 75 -1.28 3.12 -23.24
CA ALA A 75 -2.02 4.28 -23.70
C ALA A 75 -3.24 3.76 -24.48
N PRO A 76 -4.48 4.15 -24.14
CA PRO A 76 -5.62 3.79 -24.95
C PRO A 76 -5.36 4.24 -26.40
N SER A 77 -5.54 3.34 -27.37
CA SER A 77 -5.43 3.71 -28.79
C SER A 77 -6.51 4.70 -29.21
N ASP A 78 -7.58 4.80 -28.39
CA ASP A 78 -8.65 5.78 -28.51
C ASP A 78 -8.30 7.06 -27.73
N THR A 79 -8.22 8.17 -28.45
CA THR A 79 -7.91 9.51 -27.94
C THR A 79 -8.84 9.93 -26.78
N LEU A 80 -10.13 9.59 -26.84
CA LEU A 80 -11.10 9.96 -25.79
C LEU A 80 -10.86 9.22 -24.48
N ALA A 81 -10.42 7.97 -24.55
CA ALA A 81 -10.06 7.18 -23.38
C ALA A 81 -8.74 7.68 -22.77
N ALA A 82 -7.78 8.08 -23.61
CA ALA A 82 -6.52 8.66 -23.15
C ALA A 82 -6.75 9.99 -22.40
N GLU A 83 -7.63 10.85 -22.90
CA GLU A 83 -8.02 12.11 -22.25
C GLU A 83 -8.73 11.88 -20.91
N HIS A 84 -9.66 10.92 -20.83
CA HIS A 84 -10.33 10.59 -19.56
C HIS A 84 -9.37 10.06 -18.50
N VAL A 85 -8.43 9.19 -18.90
CA VAL A 85 -7.39 8.69 -18.00
C VAL A 85 -6.51 9.85 -17.54
N GLY A 86 -6.03 10.70 -18.45
CA GLY A 86 -5.22 11.88 -18.11
C GLY A 86 -5.91 12.85 -17.15
N ALA A 87 -7.18 13.19 -17.42
CA ALA A 87 -7.98 14.06 -16.55
C ALA A 87 -8.19 13.45 -15.16
N ARG A 88 -8.41 12.14 -15.09
CA ARG A 88 -8.52 11.42 -13.82
C ARG A 88 -7.20 11.43 -13.06
N LEU A 89 -6.07 11.16 -13.72
CA LEU A 89 -4.75 11.17 -13.10
C LEU A 89 -4.38 12.54 -12.54
N ALA A 90 -4.68 13.61 -13.29
CA ALA A 90 -4.50 14.99 -12.82
C ALA A 90 -5.38 15.29 -11.60
N ARG A 91 -6.66 14.93 -11.65
CA ARG A 91 -7.63 15.23 -10.58
C ARG A 91 -7.40 14.43 -9.31
N GLU A 92 -7.16 13.12 -9.43
CA GLU A 92 -7.08 12.21 -8.27
C GLU A 92 -5.67 12.13 -7.69
N PHE A 93 -4.64 12.30 -8.53
CA PHE A 93 -3.25 12.08 -8.11
C PHE A 93 -2.36 13.30 -8.27
N GLY A 94 -2.87 14.40 -8.82
CA GLY A 94 -2.09 15.61 -9.08
C GLY A 94 -1.02 15.41 -10.14
N LEU A 95 -1.17 14.42 -11.03
CA LEU A 95 -0.16 14.06 -12.02
C LEU A 95 -0.39 14.78 -13.34
N SER A 96 0.66 15.41 -13.85
CA SER A 96 0.70 15.95 -15.20
C SER A 96 1.26 14.92 -16.20
N ALA A 97 1.05 15.17 -17.49
CA ALA A 97 1.70 14.38 -18.54
C ALA A 97 3.25 14.45 -18.44
N ALA A 98 3.79 15.58 -17.96
CA ALA A 98 5.22 15.76 -17.77
C ALA A 98 5.79 14.90 -16.63
N ASP A 99 5.00 14.60 -15.58
CA ASP A 99 5.43 13.70 -14.50
C ASP A 99 5.54 12.24 -14.96
N LEU A 100 4.80 11.89 -16.01
CA LEU A 100 4.81 10.57 -16.62
C LEU A 100 5.83 10.46 -17.76
N ASP A 101 6.22 11.59 -18.35
CA ASP A 101 7.23 11.65 -19.40
C ASP A 101 8.61 11.32 -18.81
N GLY A 102 9.28 10.33 -19.40
CA GLY A 102 10.53 9.79 -18.86
C GLY A 102 10.40 8.93 -17.59
N ALA A 103 9.18 8.71 -17.07
CA ALA A 103 8.97 7.79 -15.96
C ALA A 103 9.33 6.35 -16.36
N PRO A 104 9.87 5.54 -15.42
CA PRO A 104 10.18 4.15 -15.69
C PRO A 104 8.93 3.36 -16.09
N GLU A 105 9.13 2.24 -16.79
CA GLU A 105 8.08 1.23 -16.94
C GLU A 105 7.62 0.72 -15.57
N ALA A 106 6.37 0.27 -15.51
CA ALA A 106 5.80 -0.33 -14.32
C ALA A 106 6.68 -1.49 -13.81
N ALA A 107 7.38 -2.22 -14.70
CA ALA A 107 8.34 -3.28 -14.33
C ALA A 107 9.39 -2.74 -13.40
N ARG A 108 10.05 -1.70 -13.90
CA ARG A 108 11.23 -1.16 -13.28
C ARG A 108 10.88 -0.48 -11.97
N ALA A 109 9.75 0.21 -11.91
CA ALA A 109 9.24 0.79 -10.67
C ALA A 109 8.92 -0.28 -9.61
N LEU A 110 8.33 -1.42 -10.02
CA LEU A 110 8.04 -2.53 -9.11
C LEU A 110 9.31 -3.26 -8.64
N GLU A 111 10.31 -3.42 -9.51
CA GLU A 111 11.63 -3.94 -9.11
C GLU A 111 12.28 -3.04 -8.05
N GLN A 112 12.28 -1.72 -8.28
CA GLN A 112 12.80 -0.75 -7.33
C GLN A 112 12.02 -0.76 -6.02
N LEU A 113 10.70 -0.89 -6.07
CA LEU A 113 9.85 -1.05 -4.89
C LEU A 113 10.22 -2.32 -4.11
N HIS A 114 10.38 -3.45 -4.79
CA HIS A 114 10.76 -4.70 -4.13
C HIS A 114 12.13 -4.61 -3.47
N ALA A 115 13.11 -4.00 -4.15
CA ALA A 115 14.43 -3.74 -3.59
C ALA A 115 14.35 -2.81 -2.37
N PHE A 116 13.48 -1.79 -2.40
CA PHE A 116 13.26 -0.91 -1.26
C PHE A 116 12.63 -1.67 -0.07
N LEU A 117 11.61 -2.49 -0.33
CA LEU A 117 10.91 -3.26 0.69
C LEU A 117 11.81 -4.32 1.32
N ASP A 118 12.70 -4.94 0.55
CA ASP A 118 13.79 -5.80 1.04
C ASP A 118 13.23 -6.89 2.00
N GLY A 119 12.28 -7.67 1.47
CA GLY A 119 11.67 -8.82 2.16
C GLY A 119 10.72 -8.49 3.32
N ARG A 120 10.40 -7.22 3.56
CA ARG A 120 9.51 -6.80 4.66
C ARG A 120 8.07 -7.26 4.47
N THR A 121 7.38 -7.46 5.58
CA THR A 121 5.92 -7.65 5.58
C THR A 121 5.26 -6.32 5.25
N VAL A 122 4.41 -6.33 4.22
CA VAL A 122 3.77 -5.12 3.70
C VAL A 122 2.34 -5.02 4.17
N ILE A 123 2.00 -3.89 4.77
CA ILE A 123 0.64 -3.48 5.07
C ILE A 123 0.14 -2.60 3.92
N THR A 124 -1.03 -2.91 3.40
CA THR A 124 -1.63 -2.18 2.28
C THR A 124 -3.14 -2.02 2.47
N ALA A 125 -3.71 -0.96 1.89
CA ALA A 125 -5.15 -0.69 1.98
C ALA A 125 -5.99 -1.53 1.00
N ALA A 126 -5.36 -2.18 0.02
CA ALA A 126 -6.07 -2.89 -1.03
C ALA A 126 -5.30 -4.14 -1.47
N ARG A 127 -5.47 -5.24 -0.72
CA ARG A 127 -4.73 -6.49 -0.95
C ARG A 127 -4.94 -7.06 -2.35
N HIS A 128 -6.13 -6.93 -2.93
CA HIS A 128 -6.40 -7.45 -4.27
C HIS A 128 -5.58 -6.71 -5.35
N GLN A 129 -5.54 -5.38 -5.28
CA GLN A 129 -4.75 -4.54 -6.19
C GLN A 129 -3.25 -4.80 -6.00
N ALA A 130 -2.80 -4.91 -4.75
CA ALA A 130 -1.42 -5.27 -4.44
C ALA A 130 -1.08 -6.67 -4.97
N ARG A 131 -1.89 -7.69 -4.72
CA ARG A 131 -1.62 -9.06 -5.20
C ARG A 131 -1.61 -9.13 -6.71
N ASN A 132 -2.57 -8.52 -7.40
CA ASN A 132 -2.63 -8.60 -8.86
C ASN A 132 -1.54 -7.74 -9.52
N GLY A 133 -1.31 -6.53 -9.01
CA GLY A 133 -0.25 -5.65 -9.48
C GLY A 133 1.16 -6.22 -9.24
N TRP A 134 1.39 -6.86 -8.09
CA TRP A 134 2.69 -7.48 -7.75
C TRP A 134 2.88 -8.83 -8.45
N ARG A 135 1.83 -9.65 -8.60
CA ARG A 135 1.92 -10.99 -9.20
C ARG A 135 1.87 -11.00 -10.72
N ALA A 136 1.38 -9.94 -11.37
CA ALA A 136 1.36 -9.86 -12.82
C ALA A 136 2.77 -9.96 -13.46
N ARG A 137 3.85 -9.84 -12.66
CA ARG A 137 5.22 -10.06 -13.11
C ARG A 137 5.79 -11.37 -12.59
N ALA A 138 6.06 -12.29 -13.52
CA ALA A 138 6.79 -13.52 -13.26
C ALA A 138 8.14 -13.22 -12.58
N GLY A 139 8.45 -13.93 -11.50
CA GLY A 139 9.70 -13.75 -10.73
C GLY A 139 9.65 -12.71 -9.61
N ALA A 140 8.51 -12.04 -9.38
CA ALA A 140 8.34 -11.18 -8.21
C ALA A 140 8.46 -12.00 -6.91
N PRO A 141 9.22 -11.51 -5.90
CA PRO A 141 9.34 -12.19 -4.62
C PRO A 141 7.98 -12.31 -3.93
N ALA A 142 7.79 -13.38 -3.16
CA ALA A 142 6.60 -13.56 -2.36
C ALA A 142 6.59 -12.51 -1.22
N LEU A 143 5.81 -11.45 -1.39
CA LEU A 143 5.56 -10.48 -0.34
C LEU A 143 4.46 -10.99 0.59
N ALA A 144 4.73 -10.96 1.89
CA ALA A 144 3.68 -11.11 2.90
C ALA A 144 2.84 -9.82 2.91
N VAL A 145 1.56 -9.93 2.56
CA VAL A 145 0.65 -8.78 2.42
C VAL A 145 -0.49 -8.90 3.42
N LEU A 146 -0.63 -7.88 4.25
CA LEU A 146 -1.75 -7.71 5.17
C LEU A 146 -2.65 -6.58 4.69
N ASP A 147 -3.95 -6.84 4.55
CA ASP A 147 -4.93 -5.80 4.26
C ASP A 147 -5.26 -5.00 5.53
N LEU A 148 -5.40 -3.68 5.42
CA LEU A 148 -5.90 -2.85 6.52
C LEU A 148 -7.29 -3.29 7.00
N ALA A 149 -8.17 -3.78 6.10
CA ALA A 149 -9.47 -4.31 6.49
C ALA A 149 -9.35 -5.61 7.32
N GLU A 150 -8.39 -6.48 6.97
CA GLU A 150 -8.07 -7.69 7.76
C GLU A 150 -7.53 -7.33 9.14
N ILE A 151 -6.65 -6.33 9.22
CA ILE A 151 -6.13 -5.83 10.49
C ILE A 151 -7.24 -5.20 11.32
N ALA A 152 -8.12 -4.39 10.72
CA ALA A 152 -9.23 -3.75 11.42
C ALA A 152 -10.23 -4.76 11.96
N ALA A 153 -10.49 -5.86 11.23
CA ALA A 153 -11.37 -6.93 11.69
C ALA A 153 -10.84 -7.69 12.91
N LEU A 154 -9.53 -7.61 13.22
CA LEU A 154 -8.96 -8.17 14.44
C LEU A 154 -9.13 -7.27 15.67
N CYS A 155 -9.58 -6.02 15.47
CA CYS A 155 -9.75 -5.02 16.52
C CYS A 155 -11.22 -4.82 16.94
N LEU A 156 -12.15 -5.56 16.33
CA LEU A 156 -13.60 -5.52 16.60
C LEU A 156 -14.03 -6.81 17.31
#